data_AF-A0A6J2Y470-F1
#
_entry.id   AF-A0A6J2Y470-F1
#
_cell.length_a   1.000
_cell.length_b   1.000
_cell.length_c   1.000
_cell.angle_alpha   90.00
_cell.angle_beta   90.00
_cell.angle_gamma   90.00
#
_symmetry.space_group_name_H-M   'P 1'
#
loop_
_entity.id
_entity.type
_entity.pdbx_description
1 polymer ?
#
loop_
_entity_poly.entity_id
_entity_poly.type
_entity_poly.pdbx_seq_one_letter_code
_entity_poly.pdbx_strand_id
1 'polypeptide(L)'
;MIQNVTERSLSIVHLLLSNKNEAGLKSKVALFNNLSDNHTKKQAVNPFSNGNTVASLGKPKISKEDYGKPPKGSLSEQRGFKATISVCREMLQLCEVINQFGEPLFAAHEKKNDPRKVISFGNLFSIYTAISDKVVGMLIRARKYQLVEFEGECLFQRRDDHVPIILLKSYPEIYKILNEKISAANAQLKESIAVYGDLETSTGNYI
;
A
#
# COMPACT_ATOMS: atom_id res chain seq x y z
N MET A 1 17.44 53.40 -17.79
CA MET A 1 16.13 52.76 -17.51
C MET A 1 16.23 51.30 -17.01
N ILE A 2 17.44 50.70 -16.94
CA ILE A 2 17.62 49.27 -16.60
C ILE A 2 17.89 49.02 -15.10
N GLN A 3 18.34 50.02 -14.33
CA GLN A 3 18.65 49.84 -12.90
C GLN A 3 17.42 49.70 -11.96
N ASN A 4 16.24 50.22 -12.35
CA ASN A 4 15.05 50.19 -11.49
C ASN A 4 14.28 48.86 -11.50
N VAL A 5 14.50 47.98 -12.48
CA VAL A 5 13.80 46.68 -12.59
C VAL A 5 14.48 45.62 -11.72
N THR A 6 15.80 45.67 -11.62
CA THR A 6 16.62 44.76 -10.80
C THR A 6 16.46 44.99 -9.30
N GLU A 7 16.27 46.22 -8.83
CA GLU A 7 16.04 46.48 -7.41
C GLU A 7 14.65 46.03 -6.93
N ARG A 8 13.63 46.15 -7.80
CA ARG A 8 12.28 45.65 -7.51
C ARG A 8 12.22 44.12 -7.47
N SER A 9 12.92 43.43 -8.37
CA SER A 9 12.98 41.96 -8.35
C SER A 9 13.76 41.42 -7.15
N LEU A 10 14.85 42.08 -6.75
CA LEU A 10 15.60 41.72 -5.54
C LEU A 10 14.78 41.96 -4.26
N SER A 11 13.98 43.03 -4.19
CA SER A 11 13.08 43.29 -3.06
C SER A 11 11.95 42.26 -2.94
N ILE A 12 11.37 41.84 -4.07
CA ILE A 12 10.34 40.78 -4.10
C ILE A 12 10.90 39.41 -3.72
N VAL A 13 12.11 39.07 -4.19
CA VAL A 13 12.80 37.82 -3.83
C VAL A 13 13.20 37.81 -2.35
N HIS A 14 13.65 38.95 -1.81
CA HIS A 14 13.92 39.10 -0.37
C HIS A 14 12.64 38.99 0.48
N LEU A 15 11.52 39.55 0.03
CA LEU A 15 10.21 39.45 0.71
C LEU A 15 9.64 38.01 0.64
N LEU A 16 9.86 37.28 -0.45
CA LEU A 16 9.46 35.88 -0.61
C LEU A 16 10.36 34.90 0.15
N LEU A 17 11.64 35.21 0.34
CA LEU A 17 12.57 34.41 1.14
C LEU A 17 12.43 34.67 2.65
N SER A 18 12.07 35.88 3.06
CA SER A 18 11.79 36.21 4.47
C SER A 18 10.53 35.51 5.00
N ASN A 19 9.52 35.31 4.14
CA ASN A 19 8.27 34.63 4.51
C ASN A 19 8.36 33.09 4.64
N LYS A 20 9.52 32.48 4.39
CA LYS A 20 9.69 31.01 4.52
C LYS A 20 10.19 30.54 5.89
N ASN A 21 10.55 31.44 6.80
CA ASN A 21 11.20 31.07 8.08
C ASN A 21 10.46 31.47 9.37
N GLU A 22 9.27 32.07 9.28
CA GLU A 22 8.48 32.43 10.47
C GLU A 22 7.27 31.52 10.68
N ALA A 23 7.50 30.24 10.89
CA ALA A 23 6.76 29.60 11.97
C ALA A 23 7.31 30.21 13.28
N GLY A 24 6.84 31.41 13.63
CA GLY A 24 7.32 32.17 14.79
C GLY A 24 7.24 31.34 16.07
N LEU A 25 8.09 31.63 17.07
CA LEU A 25 8.20 30.85 18.32
C LEU A 25 6.82 30.47 18.92
N LYS A 26 5.85 31.38 18.85
CA LYS A 26 4.45 31.15 19.25
C LYS A 26 3.79 29.97 18.54
N SER A 27 3.99 29.81 17.23
CA SER A 27 3.46 28.68 16.46
C SER A 27 4.10 27.35 16.86
N LYS A 28 5.41 27.32 17.13
CA LYS A 28 6.13 26.13 17.61
C LYS A 28 5.69 25.74 19.01
N VAL A 29 5.53 26.72 19.89
CA VAL A 29 5.00 26.52 21.26
C VAL A 29 3.55 26.01 21.20
N ALA A 30 2.72 26.58 20.32
CA ALA A 30 1.35 26.10 20.12
C ALA A 30 1.32 24.64 19.62
N LEU A 31 2.22 24.28 18.70
CA LEU A 31 2.36 22.92 18.19
C LEU A 31 2.80 21.95 19.30
N PHE A 32 3.78 22.35 20.12
CA PHE A 32 4.24 21.58 21.27
C PHE A 32 3.15 21.37 22.31
N ASN A 33 2.40 22.42 22.65
CA ASN A 33 1.28 22.32 23.58
C ASN A 33 0.20 21.38 23.03
N ASN A 34 -0.15 21.50 21.74
CA ASN A 34 -1.12 20.62 21.11
C ASN A 34 -0.65 19.15 21.12
N LEU A 35 0.64 18.90 20.85
CA LEU A 35 1.23 17.58 20.92
C LEU A 35 1.19 17.01 22.36
N SER A 36 1.54 17.82 23.35
CA SER A 36 1.50 17.47 24.77
C SER A 36 0.09 17.12 25.23
N ASP A 37 -0.91 17.94 24.86
CA ASP A 37 -2.32 17.70 25.17
C ASP A 37 -2.82 16.41 24.51
N ASN A 38 -2.49 16.19 23.24
CA ASN A 38 -2.84 14.97 22.52
C ASN A 38 -2.18 13.73 23.13
N HIS A 39 -0.92 13.84 23.56
CA HIS A 39 -0.22 12.76 24.23
C HIS A 39 -0.88 12.45 25.58
N THR A 40 -1.17 13.47 26.39
CA THR A 40 -1.84 13.32 27.69
C THR A 40 -3.21 12.66 27.52
N LYS A 41 -4.02 13.10 26.54
CA LYS A 41 -5.32 12.49 26.21
C LYS A 41 -5.19 11.02 25.80
N LYS A 42 -4.19 10.68 24.96
CA LYS A 42 -3.94 9.29 24.54
C LYS A 42 -3.51 8.41 25.72
N GLN A 43 -2.65 8.91 26.60
CA GLN A 43 -2.19 8.16 27.77
C GLN A 43 -3.30 7.95 28.81
N ALA A 44 -4.22 8.91 28.94
CA ALA A 44 -5.37 8.82 29.84
C ALA A 44 -6.32 7.66 29.49
N VAL A 45 -6.32 7.21 28.22
CA VAL A 45 -7.14 6.08 27.73
C VAL A 45 -6.31 4.88 27.30
N ASN A 46 -5.02 4.84 27.66
CA ASN A 46 -4.14 3.73 27.35
C ASN A 46 -4.14 2.73 28.52
N PRO A 47 -4.55 1.48 28.34
CA PRO A 47 -4.59 0.48 29.41
C PRO A 47 -3.20 0.03 29.89
N PHE A 48 -2.13 0.44 29.19
CA PHE A 48 -0.74 0.18 29.57
C PHE A 48 -0.05 1.38 30.24
N SER A 49 -0.79 2.44 30.58
CA SER A 49 -0.25 3.58 31.33
C SER A 49 -0.31 3.33 32.84
N ASN A 50 0.63 3.89 33.60
CA ASN A 50 0.75 3.64 35.05
C ASN A 50 -0.42 4.16 35.90
N GLY A 51 -1.34 4.94 35.32
CA GLY A 51 -2.56 5.35 36.01
C GLY A 51 -3.60 4.24 35.93
N ASN A 52 -4.43 4.07 36.97
CA ASN A 52 -5.51 3.07 37.02
C ASN A 52 -6.68 3.44 36.06
N THR A 53 -6.37 3.65 34.78
CA THR A 53 -7.22 4.25 33.73
C THR A 53 -8.14 3.23 33.05
N VAL A 54 -7.92 1.94 33.27
CA VAL A 54 -8.66 0.83 32.64
C VAL A 54 -10.15 0.87 32.98
N ALA A 55 -10.52 1.34 34.17
CA ALA A 55 -11.92 1.50 34.58
C ALA A 55 -12.64 2.68 33.89
N SER A 56 -11.88 3.68 33.40
CA SER A 56 -12.40 4.87 32.71
C SER A 56 -12.38 4.73 31.18
N LEU A 57 -12.00 3.55 30.66
CA LEU A 57 -11.95 3.29 29.21
C LEU A 57 -13.37 3.27 28.64
N GLY A 58 -13.75 4.36 27.97
CA GLY A 58 -14.94 4.37 27.13
C GLY A 58 -14.81 3.31 26.04
N LYS A 59 -15.59 2.23 26.14
CA LYS A 59 -15.62 1.21 25.09
C LYS A 59 -16.15 1.87 23.80
N PRO A 60 -15.38 1.90 22.70
CA PRO A 60 -15.87 2.46 21.46
C PRO A 60 -17.11 1.67 21.02
N LYS A 61 -18.23 2.39 20.78
CA LYS A 61 -19.43 1.80 20.17
C LYS A 61 -19.13 1.57 18.70
N ILE A 62 -18.60 0.40 18.39
CA ILE A 62 -18.30 -0.02 17.01
C ILE A 62 -19.62 -0.49 16.39
N SER A 63 -20.02 0.15 15.29
CA SER A 63 -21.15 -0.31 14.48
C SER A 63 -20.80 -1.64 13.81
N LYS A 64 -21.81 -2.39 13.35
CA LYS A 64 -21.56 -3.65 12.62
C LYS A 64 -20.81 -3.38 11.31
N GLU A 65 -21.03 -2.21 10.72
CA GLU A 65 -20.47 -1.75 9.46
C GLU A 65 -19.01 -1.31 9.57
N ASP A 66 -18.62 -0.81 10.75
CA ASP A 66 -17.26 -0.36 11.07
C ASP A 66 -16.42 -1.45 11.76
N TYR A 67 -17.02 -2.60 12.08
CA TYR A 67 -16.31 -3.71 12.68
C TYR A 67 -15.21 -4.25 11.76
N GLY A 68 -14.00 -4.40 12.30
CA GLY A 68 -12.83 -4.85 11.55
C GLY A 68 -12.21 -3.81 10.62
N LYS A 69 -12.69 -2.55 10.63
CA LYS A 69 -12.10 -1.45 9.86
C LYS A 69 -11.29 -0.53 10.76
N PRO A 70 -10.14 -0.03 10.29
CA PRO A 70 -9.43 1.03 10.99
C PRO A 70 -10.29 2.30 11.04
N PRO A 71 -10.12 3.15 12.07
CA PRO A 71 -10.80 4.44 12.10
C PRO A 71 -10.48 5.27 10.85
N LYS A 72 -11.47 5.95 10.29
CA LYS A 72 -11.29 6.81 9.11
C LYS A 72 -10.24 7.89 9.38
N GLY A 73 -9.34 8.11 8.44
CA GLY A 73 -8.21 9.04 8.57
C GLY A 73 -7.08 8.55 9.46
N SER A 74 -7.17 7.34 10.02
CA SER A 74 -6.10 6.79 10.83
C SER A 74 -4.93 6.31 9.99
N LEU A 75 -3.78 6.20 10.63
CA LEU A 75 -2.55 5.70 10.01
C LEU A 75 -2.71 4.25 9.55
N SER A 76 -3.47 3.47 10.31
CA SER A 76 -3.79 2.08 9.99
C SER A 76 -4.63 1.97 8.71
N GLU A 77 -5.52 2.95 8.47
CA GLU A 77 -6.29 3.03 7.22
C GLU A 77 -5.37 3.31 6.02
N GLN A 78 -4.56 4.37 6.10
CA GLN A 78 -3.62 4.73 5.03
C GLN A 78 -2.64 3.59 4.71
N ARG A 79 -2.10 2.93 5.75
CA ARG A 79 -1.26 1.73 5.60
C ARG A 79 -2.01 0.57 4.93
N GLY A 80 -3.28 0.38 5.25
CA GLY A 80 -4.13 -0.64 4.63
C GLY A 80 -4.29 -0.41 3.12
N PHE A 81 -4.50 0.84 2.69
CA PHE A 81 -4.55 1.17 1.26
C PHE A 81 -3.19 0.99 0.58
N LYS A 82 -2.10 1.52 1.17
CA LYS A 82 -0.72 1.34 0.65
C LYS A 82 -0.38 -0.15 0.49
N ALA A 83 -0.70 -0.98 1.47
CA ALA A 83 -0.50 -2.43 1.42
C ALA A 83 -1.33 -3.09 0.31
N THR A 84 -2.60 -2.69 0.15
CA THR A 84 -3.47 -3.19 -0.92
C THR A 84 -2.87 -2.89 -2.31
N ILE A 85 -2.39 -1.67 -2.51
CA ILE A 85 -1.73 -1.25 -3.76
C ILE A 85 -0.47 -2.09 -4.00
N SER A 86 0.40 -2.24 -2.99
CA SER A 86 1.63 -3.02 -3.11
C SER A 86 1.34 -4.47 -3.51
N VAL A 87 0.40 -5.13 -2.82
CA VAL A 87 0.03 -6.52 -3.10
C VAL A 87 -0.57 -6.66 -4.50
N CYS A 88 -1.36 -5.70 -4.98
CA CYS A 88 -1.89 -5.74 -6.34
C CYS A 88 -0.79 -5.61 -7.40
N ARG A 89 0.24 -4.79 -7.14
CA ARG A 89 1.41 -4.67 -8.03
C ARG A 89 2.24 -5.95 -8.05
N GLU A 90 2.49 -6.55 -6.89
CA GLU A 90 3.20 -7.83 -6.80
C GLU A 90 2.45 -8.95 -7.54
N MET A 91 1.12 -9.02 -7.43
CA MET A 91 0.31 -9.98 -8.21
C MET A 91 0.38 -9.72 -9.71
N LEU A 92 0.41 -8.45 -10.14
CA LEU A 92 0.52 -8.10 -11.56
C LEU A 92 1.86 -8.56 -12.12
N GLN A 93 2.95 -8.29 -11.40
CA GLN A 93 4.30 -8.75 -11.76
C GLN A 93 4.37 -10.28 -11.83
N LEU A 94 3.78 -10.99 -10.86
CA LEU A 94 3.67 -12.45 -10.89
C LEU A 94 2.97 -12.95 -12.17
N CYS A 95 1.80 -12.39 -12.49
CA CYS A 95 1.04 -12.79 -13.67
C CYS A 95 1.76 -12.43 -14.97
N GLU A 96 2.51 -11.33 -14.99
CA GLU A 96 3.35 -10.93 -16.10
C GLU A 96 4.49 -11.93 -16.35
N VAL A 97 5.20 -12.33 -15.30
CA VAL A 97 6.26 -13.36 -15.38
C VAL A 97 5.69 -14.68 -15.91
N ILE A 98 4.55 -15.13 -15.38
CA ILE A 98 3.87 -16.35 -15.86
C ILE A 98 3.48 -16.20 -17.34
N ASN A 99 3.00 -15.03 -17.77
CA ASN A 99 2.60 -14.80 -19.15
C ASN A 99 3.80 -14.77 -20.12
N GLN A 100 4.94 -14.23 -19.68
CA GLN A 100 6.16 -14.11 -20.49
C GLN A 100 6.91 -15.44 -20.64
N PHE A 101 7.06 -16.19 -19.54
CA PHE A 101 7.85 -17.42 -19.51
C PHE A 101 7.01 -18.70 -19.55
N GLY A 102 5.69 -18.59 -19.44
CA GLY A 102 4.77 -19.71 -19.51
C GLY A 102 4.46 -20.15 -20.93
N GLU A 103 4.18 -21.45 -21.05
CA GLU A 103 3.77 -22.09 -22.29
C GLU A 103 2.25 -21.94 -22.48
N PRO A 104 1.74 -21.94 -23.72
CA PRO A 104 0.30 -22.04 -23.97
C PRO A 104 -0.27 -23.29 -23.29
N LEU A 105 -1.48 -23.20 -22.75
CA LEU A 105 -2.14 -24.37 -22.17
C LEU A 105 -2.58 -25.31 -23.32
N PHE A 106 -2.01 -26.52 -23.37
CA PHE A 106 -2.36 -27.55 -24.35
C PHE A 106 -3.21 -28.64 -23.69
N ALA A 107 -4.38 -28.28 -23.16
CA ALA A 107 -5.34 -29.28 -22.72
C ALA A 107 -6.05 -29.89 -23.94
N ALA A 108 -6.19 -31.22 -23.98
CA ALA A 108 -6.80 -31.95 -25.10
C ALA A 108 -8.27 -31.57 -25.40
N HIS A 109 -8.91 -30.80 -24.52
CA HIS A 109 -10.29 -30.34 -24.61
C HIS A 109 -10.43 -28.82 -24.85
N GLU A 110 -9.34 -28.07 -24.99
CA GLU A 110 -9.38 -26.61 -25.18
C GLU A 110 -9.23 -26.19 -26.65
N LYS A 111 -9.75 -25.00 -26.96
CA LYS A 111 -9.73 -24.43 -28.32
C LYS A 111 -8.27 -24.15 -28.71
N LYS A 112 -7.95 -24.33 -29.99
CA LYS A 112 -6.60 -24.13 -30.59
C LYS A 112 -5.93 -22.77 -30.27
N ASN A 113 -6.69 -21.77 -29.82
CA ASN A 113 -6.24 -20.42 -29.49
C ASN A 113 -6.65 -20.01 -28.06
N ASP A 114 -6.39 -20.83 -27.05
CA ASP A 114 -6.61 -20.43 -25.66
C ASP A 114 -5.60 -19.34 -25.23
N PRO A 115 -6.05 -18.19 -24.68
CA PRO A 115 -5.14 -17.15 -24.19
C PRO A 115 -4.47 -17.50 -22.84
N ARG A 116 -4.79 -18.63 -22.22
CA ARG A 116 -4.23 -19.08 -20.94
C ARG A 116 -2.82 -19.61 -21.09
N LYS A 117 -2.05 -19.45 -20.02
CA LYS A 117 -0.64 -19.82 -19.92
C LYS A 117 -0.42 -20.73 -18.73
N VAL A 118 0.54 -21.64 -18.86
CA VAL A 118 0.96 -22.57 -17.80
C VAL A 118 2.46 -22.52 -17.61
N ILE A 119 2.91 -22.60 -16.36
CA ILE A 119 4.33 -22.73 -16.01
C ILE A 119 4.46 -23.70 -14.85
N SER A 120 5.51 -24.53 -14.84
CA SER A 120 5.81 -25.40 -13.69
C SER A 120 6.29 -24.57 -12.50
N PHE A 121 5.93 -24.95 -11.28
CA PHE A 121 6.34 -24.26 -10.06
C PHE A 121 7.86 -24.12 -9.92
N GLY A 122 8.64 -25.16 -10.26
CA GLY A 122 10.10 -25.11 -10.16
C GLY A 122 10.72 -24.03 -11.04
N ASN A 123 10.29 -23.94 -12.29
CA ASN A 123 10.74 -22.89 -13.22
C ASN A 123 10.30 -21.50 -12.74
N LEU A 124 9.04 -21.35 -12.33
CA LEU A 124 8.55 -20.08 -11.81
C LEU A 124 9.35 -19.65 -10.58
N PHE A 125 9.57 -20.55 -9.63
CA PHE A 125 10.33 -20.30 -8.41
C PHE A 125 11.77 -19.88 -8.74
N SER A 126 12.44 -20.58 -9.67
CA SER A 126 13.80 -20.26 -10.09
C SER A 126 13.89 -18.86 -10.71
N ILE A 127 12.96 -18.48 -11.57
CA ILE A 127 12.91 -17.14 -12.18
C ILE A 127 12.61 -16.09 -11.12
N TYR A 128 11.61 -16.35 -10.27
CA TYR A 128 11.12 -15.38 -9.29
C TYR A 128 12.08 -15.18 -8.12
N THR A 129 12.97 -16.13 -7.83
CA THR A 129 13.99 -15.99 -6.77
C THR A 129 14.92 -14.80 -7.01
N ALA A 130 15.18 -14.42 -8.27
CA ALA A 130 15.96 -13.23 -8.60
C ALA A 130 15.18 -11.91 -8.39
N ILE A 131 13.85 -11.99 -8.23
CA ILE A 131 12.93 -10.85 -8.14
C ILE A 131 12.47 -10.66 -6.68
N SER A 132 11.96 -11.72 -6.04
CA SER A 132 11.43 -11.70 -4.68
C SER A 132 11.32 -13.12 -4.07
N ASP A 133 11.50 -13.20 -2.76
CA ASP A 133 11.33 -14.38 -1.92
C ASP A 133 9.85 -14.73 -1.60
N LYS A 134 8.88 -13.99 -2.13
CA LYS A 134 7.45 -14.08 -1.72
C LYS A 134 6.56 -14.88 -2.67
N VAL A 135 7.11 -15.61 -3.63
CA VAL A 135 6.34 -16.21 -4.73
C VAL A 135 5.17 -17.08 -4.26
N VAL A 136 5.38 -17.91 -3.23
CA VAL A 136 4.34 -18.81 -2.69
C VAL A 136 3.18 -18.01 -2.07
N GLY A 137 3.50 -16.97 -1.29
CA GLY A 137 2.49 -16.07 -0.72
C GLY A 137 1.71 -15.31 -1.81
N MET A 138 2.39 -14.91 -2.88
CA MET A 138 1.75 -14.24 -4.01
C MET A 138 0.86 -15.18 -4.82
N LEU A 139 1.25 -16.44 -5.00
CA LEU A 139 0.42 -17.46 -5.65
C LEU A 139 -0.88 -17.70 -4.88
N ILE A 140 -0.80 -17.84 -3.55
CA ILE A 140 -2.00 -17.98 -2.69
C ILE A 140 -2.88 -16.74 -2.81
N ARG A 141 -2.29 -15.55 -2.84
CA ARG A 141 -3.04 -14.30 -2.98
C ARG A 141 -3.71 -14.17 -4.35
N ALA A 142 -3.02 -14.50 -5.43
CA ALA A 142 -3.55 -14.49 -6.79
C ALA A 142 -4.67 -15.53 -6.96
N ARG A 143 -4.55 -16.70 -6.31
CA ARG A 143 -5.59 -17.73 -6.27
C ARG A 143 -6.87 -17.23 -5.58
N LYS A 144 -6.75 -16.45 -4.50
CA LYS A 144 -7.92 -15.81 -3.85
C LYS A 144 -8.71 -14.91 -4.80
N TYR A 145 -8.06 -14.32 -5.80
CA TYR A 145 -8.69 -13.49 -6.83
C TYR A 145 -9.02 -14.26 -8.11
N GLN A 146 -8.91 -15.60 -8.12
CA GLN A 146 -9.18 -16.44 -9.29
C GLN A 146 -8.35 -16.04 -10.51
N LEU A 147 -7.10 -15.63 -10.30
CA LEU A 147 -6.15 -15.29 -11.37
C LEU A 147 -5.30 -16.50 -11.76
N VAL A 148 -4.96 -17.33 -10.78
CA VAL A 148 -4.13 -18.53 -10.95
C VAL A 148 -4.77 -19.73 -10.26
N GLU A 149 -4.47 -20.91 -10.77
CA GLU A 149 -4.85 -22.20 -10.21
C GLU A 149 -3.66 -23.16 -10.21
N PHE A 150 -3.55 -23.95 -9.16
CA PHE A 150 -2.53 -24.99 -8.98
C PHE A 150 -3.03 -26.00 -7.95
N GLU A 151 -2.51 -27.23 -8.03
CA GLU A 151 -2.86 -28.32 -7.11
C GLU A 151 -2.16 -28.15 -5.75
N GLY A 152 -2.88 -28.42 -4.66
CA GLY A 152 -2.39 -28.34 -3.29
C GLY A 152 -2.70 -27.02 -2.56
N GLU A 153 -2.37 -26.95 -1.27
CA GLU A 153 -2.57 -25.75 -0.43
C GLU A 153 -1.35 -24.82 -0.44
N CYS A 154 -0.15 -25.41 -0.40
CA CYS A 154 1.14 -24.74 -0.37
C CYS A 154 2.16 -25.56 -1.16
N LEU A 155 3.06 -24.89 -1.87
CA LEU A 155 4.06 -25.50 -2.74
C LEU A 155 5.46 -25.34 -2.13
N PHE A 156 6.24 -26.40 -2.18
CA PHE A 156 7.58 -26.48 -1.59
C PHE A 156 8.60 -26.86 -2.67
N GLN A 157 9.72 -26.13 -2.69
CA GLN A 157 10.82 -26.35 -3.64
C GLN A 157 11.33 -27.81 -3.57
N ARG A 158 11.79 -28.35 -4.70
CA ARG A 158 12.28 -29.73 -4.92
C ARG A 158 11.22 -30.81 -4.84
N ARG A 159 10.18 -30.63 -4.03
CA ARG A 159 9.06 -31.59 -3.91
C ARG A 159 7.99 -31.32 -4.95
N ASP A 160 7.56 -30.06 -5.04
CA ASP A 160 6.39 -29.65 -5.82
C ASP A 160 6.78 -28.93 -7.11
N ASP A 161 8.05 -29.03 -7.53
CA ASP A 161 8.60 -28.32 -8.70
C ASP A 161 7.86 -28.63 -10.01
N HIS A 162 7.28 -29.83 -10.10
CA HIS A 162 6.53 -30.31 -11.26
C HIS A 162 5.08 -29.80 -11.32
N VAL A 163 4.57 -29.17 -10.25
CA VAL A 163 3.17 -28.74 -10.18
C VAL A 163 2.91 -27.64 -11.21
N PRO A 164 1.91 -27.80 -12.11
CA PRO A 164 1.56 -26.78 -13.07
C PRO A 164 0.82 -25.63 -12.39
N ILE A 165 1.26 -24.41 -12.66
CA ILE A 165 0.60 -23.16 -12.27
C ILE A 165 -0.07 -22.60 -13.52
N ILE A 166 -1.40 -22.57 -13.49
CA ILE A 166 -2.24 -22.20 -14.63
C ILE A 166 -2.75 -20.78 -14.40
N LEU A 167 -2.54 -19.91 -15.40
CA LEU A 167 -3.13 -18.58 -15.45
C LEU A 167 -4.55 -18.69 -16.00
N LEU A 168 -5.56 -18.37 -15.20
CA LEU A 168 -6.97 -18.59 -15.54
C LEU A 168 -7.54 -17.58 -16.53
N LYS A 169 -6.89 -16.42 -16.66
CA LYS A 169 -7.31 -15.26 -17.43
C LYS A 169 -6.17 -14.78 -18.33
N SER A 170 -6.53 -14.12 -19.43
CA SER A 170 -5.52 -13.49 -20.28
C SER A 170 -4.82 -12.35 -19.53
N TYR A 171 -3.54 -12.10 -19.83
CA TYR A 171 -2.80 -10.99 -19.19
C TYR A 171 -3.49 -9.61 -19.32
N PRO A 172 -4.06 -9.22 -20.48
CA PRO A 172 -4.79 -7.95 -20.60
C PRO A 172 -6.00 -7.86 -19.65
N GLU A 173 -6.72 -8.96 -19.45
CA GLU A 173 -7.85 -9.01 -18.52
C GLU A 173 -7.38 -8.86 -17.07
N ILE A 174 -6.31 -9.57 -16.69
CA ILE A 174 -5.72 -9.47 -15.35
C ILE A 174 -5.23 -8.05 -15.08
N TYR A 175 -4.54 -7.45 -16.05
CA TYR A 175 -4.05 -6.08 -15.97
C TYR A 175 -5.20 -5.11 -15.69
N LYS A 176 -6.33 -5.25 -16.40
CA LYS A 176 -7.51 -4.41 -16.16
C LYS A 176 -8.06 -4.58 -14.73
N ILE A 177 -8.29 -5.82 -14.29
CA ILE A 177 -8.84 -6.13 -12.96
C ILE A 177 -7.97 -5.56 -11.84
N LEU A 178 -6.65 -5.75 -11.92
CA LEU A 178 -5.73 -5.31 -10.89
C LEU A 178 -5.55 -3.79 -10.92
N ASN A 179 -5.49 -3.16 -12.09
CA ASN A 179 -5.37 -1.70 -12.18
C ASN A 179 -6.63 -0.97 -11.71
N GLU A 180 -7.83 -1.52 -11.92
CA GLU A 180 -9.06 -1.00 -11.34
C GLU A 180 -8.98 -1.00 -9.80
N LYS A 181 -8.51 -2.09 -9.20
CA LYS A 181 -8.31 -2.19 -7.74
C LYS A 181 -7.23 -1.22 -7.23
N ILE A 182 -6.11 -1.11 -7.94
CA ILE A 182 -5.04 -0.17 -7.61
C ILE A 182 -5.56 1.27 -7.67
N SER A 183 -6.31 1.62 -8.72
CA SER A 183 -6.88 2.95 -8.92
C SER A 183 -7.88 3.28 -7.81
N ALA A 184 -8.76 2.35 -7.45
CA ALA A 184 -9.70 2.52 -6.34
C ALA A 184 -8.98 2.74 -4.99
N ALA A 185 -7.97 1.93 -4.68
CA ALA A 185 -7.19 2.06 -3.45
C ALA A 185 -6.37 3.37 -3.43
N ASN A 186 -5.82 3.81 -4.56
CA ASN A 186 -5.13 5.08 -4.68
C ASN A 186 -6.08 6.27 -4.47
N ALA A 187 -7.30 6.20 -5.00
CA ALA A 187 -8.30 7.25 -4.79
C ALA A 187 -8.65 7.38 -3.30
N GLN A 188 -8.89 6.26 -2.61
CA GLN A 188 -9.17 6.22 -1.17
C GLN A 188 -7.98 6.71 -0.34
N LEU A 189 -6.75 6.32 -0.71
CA LEU A 189 -5.54 6.81 -0.07
C LEU A 189 -5.39 8.33 -0.23
N LYS A 190 -5.61 8.84 -1.44
CA LYS A 190 -5.54 10.28 -1.74
C LYS A 190 -6.60 11.06 -0.98
N GLU A 191 -7.82 10.55 -0.87
CA GLU A 191 -8.89 11.14 -0.07
C GLU A 191 -8.52 11.18 1.42
N SER A 192 -8.06 10.06 1.98
CA SER A 192 -7.62 9.98 3.37
C SER A 192 -6.46 10.96 3.66
N ILE A 193 -5.49 11.06 2.76
CA ILE A 193 -4.38 12.03 2.87
C ILE A 193 -4.86 13.47 2.72
N ALA A 194 -5.78 13.77 1.80
CA ALA A 194 -6.27 15.13 1.59
C ALA A 194 -7.07 15.66 2.78
N VAL A 195 -7.83 14.79 3.45
CA VAL A 195 -8.67 15.16 4.59
C VAL A 195 -7.89 15.19 5.90
N TYR A 196 -6.94 14.27 6.10
CA TYR A 196 -6.27 14.07 7.40
C TYR A 196 -4.75 14.33 7.39
N GLY A 197 -4.15 14.58 6.22
CA GLY A 197 -2.71 14.76 6.02
C GLY A 197 -1.95 13.45 5.78
N ASP A 198 -0.80 13.54 5.12
CA ASP A 198 0.16 12.43 4.99
C ASP A 198 1.12 12.44 6.19
N LEU A 199 1.53 11.27 6.65
CA LEU A 199 2.41 11.12 7.80
C LEU A 199 3.90 11.28 7.48
N GLU A 200 4.32 10.99 6.25
CA GLU A 200 5.75 10.95 5.92
C GLU A 200 6.40 12.34 6.04
N THR A 201 5.61 13.42 6.00
CA THR A 201 6.05 14.80 6.29
C THR A 201 6.05 15.15 7.79
N SER A 202 5.44 14.34 8.66
CA SER A 202 5.37 14.61 10.11
C SER A 202 6.46 13.89 10.93
N THR A 203 7.13 12.87 10.38
CA THR A 203 8.25 12.18 11.06
C THR A 203 9.64 12.66 10.61
N GLY A 204 9.71 13.63 9.68
CA GLY A 204 10.95 14.12 9.08
C GLY A 204 11.61 15.32 9.77
N ASN A 205 11.44 15.51 11.09
CA ASN A 205 12.15 16.56 11.83
C ASN A 205 12.24 16.25 13.34
N TYR A 206 12.65 15.03 13.68
CA TYR A 206 13.10 14.69 15.03
C TYR A 206 14.44 13.96 14.94
N ILE A 207 15.51 14.75 14.86
CA ILE A 207 16.82 14.45 15.46
C ILE A 207 17.12 15.64 16.37
#